data_AF-X0PIC3-F1
#
_entry.id   AF-X0PIC3-F1
#
_cell.length_a   1.000
_cell.length_b   1.000
_cell.length_c   1.000
_cell.angle_alpha   90.00
_cell.angle_beta   90.00
_cell.angle_gamma   90.00
#
_symmetry.space_group_name_H-M   'P 1'
#
loop_
_entity.id
_entity.type
_entity.pdbx_description
1 polymer ?
#
loop_
_entity_poly.entity_id
_entity_poly.type
_entity_poly.pdbx_seq_one_letter_code
_entity_poly.pdbx_strand_id
1 'polypeptide(L)' 'MNYALVLHKGSYVKRARLIARSDIPKLIRSIIGWPDQYMPYAYKKFGPKGSWNPFY' A
#
# COMPACT_ATOMS: atom_id res chain seq x y z
N MET A 1 -10.16 5.76 -13.16
CA MET A 1 -9.44 5.07 -12.06
C MET A 1 -9.35 6.06 -10.91
N ASN A 2 -9.83 5.66 -9.73
CA ASN A 2 -9.89 6.54 -8.55
C ASN A 2 -8.65 6.31 -7.69
N TYR A 3 -8.02 7.37 -7.19
CA TYR A 3 -6.82 7.30 -6.36
C TYR A 3 -7.07 7.93 -5.00
N ALA A 4 -6.40 7.42 -3.96
CA ALA A 4 -6.49 7.97 -2.62
C ALA A 4 -5.10 8.13 -2.01
N LEU A 5 -4.89 9.26 -1.31
CA LEU A 5 -3.75 9.47 -0.43
C LEU A 5 -4.14 8.99 0.97
N VAL A 6 -3.41 8.02 1.51
CA VAL A 6 -3.69 7.41 2.81
C VAL A 6 -2.55 7.69 3.78
N LEU A 7 -2.87 8.30 4.93
CA LEU A 7 -1.95 8.46 6.05
C LEU A 7 -2.20 7.34 7.05
N HIS A 8 -1.19 6.52 7.31
CA HIS A 8 -1.29 5.37 8.21
C HIS A 8 -0.12 5.31 9.20
N LYS A 9 -0.32 4.61 10.32
CA LYS A 9 0.72 4.23 11.29
C LYS A 9 0.63 2.72 11.50
N GLY A 10 1.58 1.98 10.93
CA GLY A 10 1.46 0.52 10.83
C GLY A 10 0.18 0.14 10.07
N SER A 11 -0.60 -0.78 10.64
CA SER A 11 -1.88 -1.24 10.08
C SER A 11 -3.05 -0.28 10.29
N TYR A 12 -2.88 0.78 11.10
CA TYR A 12 -3.96 1.72 11.41
C TYR A 12 -3.99 2.89 10.42
N VAL A 13 -5.14 3.10 9.77
CA VAL A 13 -5.37 4.24 8.88
C VAL A 13 -5.88 5.43 9.68
N LYS A 14 -5.14 6.53 9.66
CA LYS A 14 -5.51 7.77 10.36
C LYS A 14 -6.41 8.67 9.52
N ARG A 15 -6.09 8.85 8.24
CA ARG A 15 -6.84 9.71 7.30
C ARG A 15 -6.69 9.19 5.87
N ALA A 16 -7.72 9.41 5.06
CA ALA A 16 -7.69 9.15 3.62
C ALA A 16 -8.33 10.33 2.88
N ARG A 17 -7.77 10.70 1.72
CA ARG A 17 -8.30 11.74 0.84
C ARG A 17 -8.32 11.24 -0.60
N LEU A 18 -9.45 11.41 -1.29
CA LEU A 18 -9.55 11.16 -2.73
C LEU A 18 -8.71 12.19 -3.50
N ILE A 19 -7.94 11.72 -4.48
CA ILE A 19 -7.07 12.56 -5.31
C ILE A 19 -7.23 12.20 -6.79
N ALA A 20 -6.88 13.14 -7.67
CA ALA A 20 -6.82 12.90 -9.11
C ALA A 20 -5.44 12.37 -9.52
N ARG A 21 -5.37 11.75 -10.70
CA ARG A 21 -4.10 11.25 -11.26
C ARG A 21 -3.07 12.38 -11.46
N SER A 22 -3.52 13.61 -11.71
CA SER A 22 -2.70 14.82 -11.84
C SER A 22 -1.98 15.20 -10.56
N ASP A 23 -2.47 14.78 -9.40
CA ASP A 23 -1.92 15.16 -8.09
C ASP A 23 -0.77 14.22 -7.68
N ILE A 24 -0.67 13.06 -8.32
CA ILE A 24 0.37 12.06 -8.06
C ILE A 24 1.70 12.56 -8.65
N PRO A 25 2.82 12.50 -7.93
CA PRO A 25 4.14 12.82 -8.48
C PRO A 25 4.49 11.96 -9.72
N LYS A 26 4.99 12.58 -10.79
CA LYS A 26 5.24 11.89 -12.08
C LYS A 26 6.13 10.64 -11.94
N LEU A 27 7.14 10.71 -11.07
CA LEU A 27 8.08 9.63 -10.78
C LEU A 27 7.40 8.32 -10.33
N ILE A 28 6.29 8.41 -9.59
CA ILE A 28 5.60 7.24 -9.04
C ILE A 28 4.35 6.85 -9.82
N ARG A 29 3.92 7.64 -10.80
CA ARG A 29 2.70 7.36 -11.57
C ARG A 29 2.77 6.05 -12.36
N SER A 30 3.96 5.67 -12.82
CA SER A 30 4.16 4.46 -13.64
C SER A 30 4.03 3.18 -12.82
N ILE A 31 4.48 3.20 -11.56
CA ILE A 31 4.49 2.05 -10.66
C ILE A 31 3.14 1.84 -9.95
N ILE A 32 2.27 2.87 -9.88
CA ILE A 32 0.98 2.79 -9.19
C ILE A 32 0.03 1.83 -9.90
N GLY A 33 -0.39 0.79 -9.18
CA GLY A 33 -1.26 -0.27 -9.67
C GLY A 33 -0.53 -1.46 -10.29
N TRP A 34 0.82 -1.52 -10.21
CA TRP A 34 1.55 -2.71 -10.63
C TRP A 34 1.24 -3.90 -9.71
N PRO A 35 1.15 -5.13 -10.25
CA PRO A 35 0.85 -6.33 -9.47
C PRO A 35 1.81 -6.53 -8.29
N ASP A 36 3.07 -6.12 -8.47
CA ASP A 36 4.16 -6.29 -7.50
C ASP A 36 4.34 -5.09 -6.57
N GLN A 37 3.50 -4.04 -6.68
CA GLN A 37 3.68 -2.81 -5.93
C GLN A 37 3.36 -2.96 -4.44
N TYR A 38 2.46 -3.89 -4.11
CA TYR A 38 2.16 -4.29 -2.75
C TYR A 38 2.35 -5.79 -2.66
N MET A 39 3.16 -6.26 -1.71
CA MET A 39 3.27 -7.69 -1.44
C MET A 39 1.87 -8.19 -1.01
N PRO A 40 1.19 -9.02 -1.82
CA PRO A 40 -0.08 -9.56 -1.40
C PRO A 40 0.17 -10.45 -0.19
N TYR A 41 -0.57 -10.23 0.89
CA TYR A 41 -0.49 -11.07 2.07
C TYR A 41 -0.96 -12.49 1.71
N ALA A 42 0.00 -13.39 1.54
CA ALA A 42 -0.21 -14.81 1.33
C ALA A 42 -0.05 -15.55 2.67
N TYR A 43 -1.16 -15.97 3.29
CA TYR A 43 -1.15 -16.73 4.56
C TYR A 43 -0.16 -17.91 4.52
N LYS A 44 -0.10 -18.64 3.39
CA LYS A 44 0.84 -19.75 3.17
C LYS A 44 2.32 -19.35 3.24
N LYS A 45 2.66 -18.08 2.94
CA LYS A 45 4.03 -17.56 2.95
C LYS A 45 4.38 -16.79 4.23
N PHE A 46 3.40 -16.15 4.88
CA PHE A 46 3.63 -15.23 6.00
C PHE A 46 3.14 -15.73 7.37
N GLY A 47 2.48 -16.89 7.42
CA GLY A 47 1.88 -17.40 8.64
C GLY A 47 0.69 -16.53 9.12
N PRO A 48 0.14 -16.81 10.31
CA PRO A 48 -0.99 -16.06 10.87
C PRO A 48 -0.72 -14.55 10.99
N LYS A 49 -1.75 -13.72 10.80
CA LYS A 49 -1.64 -12.25 10.90
C LYS A 49 -1.02 -11.87 12.26
N GLY A 50 0.21 -11.36 12.23
CA GLY A 50 0.99 -11.00 13.43
C GLY A 50 2.32 -11.75 13.57
N SER A 51 2.55 -12.85 12.85
CA SER A 51 3.84 -13.57 12.87
C SER A 51 4.88 -13.04 11.88
N TRP A 52 4.51 -12.10 11.01
CA TRP A 52 5.42 -11.52 10.04
C TRP A 52 6.28 -10.44 10.72
N ASN A 53 7.50 -10.83 11.14
CA ASN A 53 8.54 -9.89 11.56
C ASN A 53 9.38 -9.48 10.33
N PRO A 54 9.37 -8.20 9.91
CA PRO A 54 10.18 -7.73 8.79
C PRO A 54 11.67 -7.49 9.15
N PHE A 55 12.11 -7.85 10.37
CA PHE A 55 13.48 -7.65 10.87
C PHE A 55 14.20 -8.95 11.26
N TYR A 56 13.68 -10.13 10.87
CA TYR A 56 14.40 -11.41 10.91
C TYR A 56 14.85 -11.82 9.51
#